data_AF-X1AIQ7-F1
#
_entry.id   AF-X1AIQ7-F1
#
_cell.length_a   1.000
_cell.length_b   1.000
_cell.length_c   1.000
_cell.angle_alpha   90.00
_cell.angle_beta   90.00
_cell.angle_gamma   90.00
#
_symmetry.space_group_name_H-M   'P 1'
#
loop_
_entity.id
_entity.type
_entity.pdbx_description
1 polymer ?
#
loop_
_entity_poly.entity_id
_entity_poly.type
_entity_poly.pdbx_seq_one_letter_code
_entity_poly.pdbx_strand_id
1 'polypeptide(L)' 'PAMEAIGGTGDTITGLISALIYSGLDLKKAALVAARSNRIAGEYAKANPATKISQIIAQFSSVFQKLKL' A
#
# COMPACT_ATOMS: atom_id res chain seq x y z
N PRO A 1 -7.21 -7.85 -12.78
CA PRO A 1 -6.23 -8.84 -12.25
C PRO A 1 -6.18 -8.77 -10.71
N ALA A 2 -6.17 -9.90 -10.01
CA ALA A 2 -5.88 -9.93 -8.57
C ALA A 2 -4.36 -9.87 -8.40
N MET A 3 -3.88 -9.09 -7.42
CA MET A 3 -2.47 -9.11 -7.03
C MET A 3 -2.18 -10.44 -6.30
N GLU A 4 -1.15 -11.15 -6.75
CA GLU A 4 -0.68 -12.37 -6.10
C GLU A 4 -0.21 -12.09 -4.67
N ALA A 5 -0.36 -13.06 -3.77
CA ALA A 5 0.06 -12.89 -2.38
C ALA A 5 1.59 -12.73 -2.28
N ILE A 6 2.03 -11.68 -1.58
CA ILE A 6 3.44 -11.43 -1.28
C ILE A 6 3.66 -11.34 0.24
N GLY A 7 4.83 -11.78 0.70
CA GLY A 7 5.23 -11.62 2.10
C GLY A 7 5.34 -10.14 2.49
N GLY A 8 4.93 -9.79 3.71
CA GLY A 8 4.96 -8.41 4.23
C GLY A 8 3.77 -7.52 3.82
N THR A 9 2.78 -8.06 3.11
CA THR A 9 1.55 -7.32 2.75
C THR A 9 0.78 -6.86 4.00
N GLY A 10 0.69 -7.71 5.02
CA GLY A 10 0.02 -7.36 6.27
C GLY A 10 0.72 -6.19 6.99
N ASP A 11 2.05 -6.22 7.05
CA ASP A 11 2.86 -5.18 7.70
C ASP A 11 2.73 -3.84 7.00
N THR A 12 2.78 -3.83 5.67
CA THR A 12 2.64 -2.60 4.87
C THR A 12 1.25 -2.00 4.99
N ILE A 13 0.18 -2.80 4.87
CA ILE A 13 -1.19 -2.31 5.03
C ILE A 13 -1.39 -1.77 6.45
N THR A 14 -0.94 -2.49 7.48
CA THR A 14 -1.09 -2.08 8.88
C THR A 14 -0.29 -0.80 9.16
N GLY A 15 0.95 -0.70 8.68
CA GLY A 15 1.78 0.51 8.81
C GLY A 15 1.14 1.72 8.15
N LEU A 16 0.58 1.57 6.95
CA LEU A 16 -0.16 2.62 6.26
C LEU A 16 -1.40 3.05 7.05
N ILE A 17 -2.20 2.11 7.56
CA ILE A 17 -3.38 2.42 8.38
C ILE A 17 -2.96 3.22 9.61
N SER A 18 -1.95 2.78 10.33
CA SER A 18 -1.44 3.45 11.53
C SER A 18 -0.98 4.88 11.21
N ALA A 19 -0.22 5.07 10.14
CA ALA A 19 0.26 6.39 9.73
C ALA A 19 -0.88 7.34 9.31
N LEU A 20 -1.88 6.83 8.59
CA LEU A 20 -3.03 7.61 8.14
C LEU A 20 -3.96 7.98 9.30
N ILE A 21 -4.16 7.08 10.26
CA ILE A 21 -4.90 7.40 11.49
C ILE A 21 -4.16 8.47 12.28
N TYR A 22 -2.84 8.33 12.43
CA TYR A 22 -2.01 9.32 13.10
C TYR A 22 -2.07 10.69 12.41
N SER A 23 -2.21 10.74 11.07
CA SER A 23 -2.39 12.00 10.32
C SER A 23 -3.81 12.58 10.39
N GLY A 24 -4.73 11.94 11.11
CA GLY A 24 -6.09 12.44 11.37
C GLY A 24 -7.18 11.84 10.48
N LEU A 25 -6.90 10.78 9.70
CA LEU A 25 -7.96 10.05 9.00
C LEU A 25 -8.73 9.14 9.96
N ASP A 26 -10.05 9.08 9.78
CA ASP A 26 -10.89 8.03 10.40
C ASP A 26 -10.42 6.63 9.98
N LEU A 27 -10.56 5.65 10.89
CA LEU A 27 -10.14 4.26 10.70
C LEU A 27 -10.66 3.65 9.38
N LYS A 28 -11.93 3.86 9.03
CA LYS A 28 -12.49 3.28 7.79
C LYS A 28 -11.84 3.89 6.55
N LYS A 29 -11.60 5.21 6.57
CA LYS A 29 -10.93 5.91 5.47
C LYS A 29 -9.47 5.48 5.36
N ALA A 30 -8.76 5.42 6.48
CA ALA A 30 -7.38 4.96 6.54
C ALA A 30 -7.23 3.53 5.98
N ALA A 31 -8.10 2.60 6.41
CA ALA A 31 -8.13 1.23 5.90
C ALA A 31 -8.36 1.16 4.38
N LEU A 32 -9.32 1.94 3.88
CA LEU A 32 -9.62 1.98 2.44
C LEU A 32 -8.45 2.55 1.62
N VAL A 33 -7.84 3.65 2.09
CA VAL A 33 -6.70 4.28 1.43
C VAL A 33 -5.48 3.37 1.45
N ALA A 34 -5.17 2.75 2.59
CA ALA A 34 -4.05 1.81 2.73
C ALA A 34 -4.20 0.60 1.79
N ALA A 35 -5.36 -0.06 1.79
CA ALA A 35 -5.61 -1.22 0.95
C ALA A 35 -5.51 -0.88 -0.55
N ARG A 36 -6.06 0.26 -0.97
CA ARG A 36 -5.98 0.73 -2.36
C ARG A 36 -4.56 1.12 -2.75
N SER A 37 -3.86 1.86 -1.89
CA SER A 37 -2.49 2.29 -2.15
C SER A 37 -1.56 1.08 -2.28
N ASN A 38 -1.71 0.08 -1.42
CA ASN A 38 -0.94 -1.16 -1.49
C ASN A 38 -1.21 -1.94 -2.78
N ARG A 39 -2.46 -1.96 -3.26
CA ARG A 39 -2.81 -2.57 -4.55
C ARG A 39 -2.18 -1.83 -5.73
N ILE A 40 -2.25 -0.51 -5.77
CA ILE A 40 -1.64 0.27 -6.86
C ILE A 40 -0.11 0.14 -6.82
N ALA A 41 0.48 0.12 -5.62
CA ALA A 41 1.93 -0.04 -5.45
C ALA A 41 2.44 -1.36 -6.04
N GLY A 42 1.75 -2.48 -5.82
CA GLY A 42 2.18 -3.72 -6.45
C GLY A 42 1.80 -3.85 -7.93
N GLU A 43 0.78 -3.14 -8.43
CA GLU A 43 0.61 -3.00 -9.88
C GLU A 43 1.81 -2.27 -10.50
N TYR A 44 2.28 -1.19 -9.88
CA TYR A 44 3.44 -0.42 -10.32
C TYR A 44 4.72 -1.25 -10.26
N ALA A 45 4.89 -2.04 -9.20
CA ALA A 45 6.01 -2.96 -9.06
C ALA A 45 5.91 -4.22 -9.93
N LYS A 46 4.79 -4.42 -10.67
CA LYS A 46 4.46 -5.67 -11.39
C LYS A 46 4.66 -6.89 -10.50
N ALA A 47 4.07 -6.82 -9.31
CA ALA A 47 4.31 -7.76 -8.23
C ALA A 47 3.96 -9.20 -8.62
N ASN A 48 4.82 -10.13 -8.20
CA ASN A 48 4.63 -11.57 -8.25
C ASN A 48 5.04 -12.16 -6.89
N PRO A 49 4.79 -13.46 -6.61
CA PRO A 49 5.12 -14.05 -5.30
C PRO A 49 6.58 -13.91 -4.85
N ALA A 50 7.53 -13.71 -5.77
CA ALA A 50 8.95 -13.49 -5.45
C ALA A 50 9.31 -12.02 -5.18
N THR A 51 8.40 -11.08 -5.43
CA THR A 51 8.57 -9.64 -5.18
C THR A 51 8.87 -9.39 -3.70
N LYS A 52 9.94 -8.63 -3.45
CA LYS A 52 10.30 -8.22 -2.09
C LYS A 52 9.43 -7.06 -1.65
N ILE A 53 9.02 -7.03 -0.39
CA ILE A 53 8.14 -5.96 0.14
C ILE A 53 8.76 -4.56 -0.02
N SER A 54 10.09 -4.44 0.03
CA SER A 54 10.80 -3.19 -0.22
C SER A 54 10.53 -2.61 -1.63
N GLN A 55 10.29 -3.47 -2.62
CA GLN A 55 9.93 -3.05 -3.98
C GLN A 55 8.53 -2.44 -4.04
N ILE A 56 7.61 -2.89 -3.18
CA ILE A 56 6.29 -2.28 -3.02
C ILE A 56 6.40 -0.93 -2.32
N ILE A 57 7.14 -0.88 -1.20
CA ILE A 57 7.32 0.34 -0.40
C ILE A 57 7.91 1.46 -1.25
N ALA A 58 8.86 1.14 -2.13
CA ALA A 58 9.47 2.10 -3.06
C ALA A 58 8.44 2.77 -4.02
N GLN A 59 7.28 2.15 -4.27
CA GLN A 59 6.25 2.72 -5.13
C GLN A 59 5.30 3.69 -4.40
N PHE A 60 5.28 3.72 -3.07
CA PHE A 60 4.27 4.50 -2.33
C PHE A 60 4.34 6.01 -2.63
N SER A 61 5.53 6.58 -2.80
CA SER A 61 5.65 7.99 -3.18
C SER A 61 4.92 8.29 -4.50
N SER A 62 5.15 7.48 -5.53
CA SER A 62 4.49 7.59 -6.84
C SER A 62 2.96 7.37 -6.74
N VAL A 63 2.54 6.45 -5.87
CA VAL A 63 1.11 6.19 -5.61
C VAL A 63 0.45 7.40 -4.97
N PHE A 64 1.04 7.98 -3.93
CA PHE A 64 0.45 9.13 -3.24
C PHE A 64 0.44 10.39 -4.12
N GLN A 65 1.49 10.62 -4.92
CA GLN A 65 1.47 11.69 -5.92
C GLN A 65 0.31 11.54 -6.92
N LYS A 66 0.06 10.32 -7.43
CA LYS A 66 -1.08 10.08 -8.33
C LYS A 66 -2.42 10.26 -7.65
N LEU A 67 -2.53 9.84 -6.39
CA LEU A 67 -3.76 9.94 -5.60
C LEU A 67 -3.97 11.35 -5.03
N LYS A 68 -3.00 12.26 -5.16
CA LYS A 68 -2.97 13.59 -4.54
C LYS A 68 -3.16 13.52 -3.03
N LEU A 69 -2.53 12.51 -2.41
CA LEU A 69 -2.45 12.31 -0.96
C LEU A 69 -1.14 12.88 -0.42
#